data_AF-A0A9D7VDJ2-F1
#
_entry.id   AF-A0A9D7VDJ2-F1
#
_cell.length_a   1.000
_cell.length_b   1.000
_cell.length_c   1.000
_cell.angle_alpha   90.00
_cell.angle_beta   90.00
_cell.angle_gamma   90.00
#
_symmetry.space_group_name_H-M   'P 1'
#
loop_
_entity.id
_entity.type
_entity.pdbx_description
1 polymer ?
#
loop_
_entity_poly.entity_id
_entity_poly.type
_entity_poly.pdbx_seq_one_letter_code
_entity_poly.pdbx_strand_id
1 'polypeptide(L)'
;MQKAIDLLQKLLLQEGERENVIGSQREYIEWLISECTTQDIQIRDLLQAEAIDLLATKLLTPLQIEQHLTIAFEATYLYGEKLVTTEIVESVLSKQIDDLEPTLTRHGYNVKSLAEQFDAKPAEIKSLFRRQLDPVRAKELHEQMLSAGLPL
;
A
#
# COMPACT_ATOMS: atom_id res chain seq x y z
N MET A 1 13.58 15.03 0.56
CA MET A 1 12.42 14.35 1.16
C MET A 1 11.13 15.15 0.94
N GLN A 2 10.98 16.38 1.44
CA GLN A 2 9.72 17.15 1.25
C GLN A 2 9.25 17.29 -0.21
N LYS A 3 10.15 17.61 -1.15
CA LYS A 3 9.80 17.67 -2.59
C LYS A 3 9.26 16.36 -3.16
N ALA A 4 9.73 15.21 -2.67
CA ALA A 4 9.26 13.91 -3.12
C ALA A 4 7.84 13.62 -2.58
N ILE A 5 7.58 14.02 -1.34
CA ILE A 5 6.24 13.94 -0.72
C ILE A 5 5.24 14.81 -1.52
N ASP A 6 5.61 16.05 -1.82
CA ASP A 6 4.74 16.97 -2.57
C ASP A 6 4.45 16.47 -4.00
N LEU A 7 5.40 15.81 -4.65
CA LEU A 7 5.23 15.21 -5.99
C LEU A 7 4.35 13.96 -5.95
N LEU A 8 4.54 13.09 -4.97
CA LEU A 8 3.68 11.91 -4.75
C LEU A 8 2.23 12.33 -4.48
N GLN A 9 2.02 13.36 -3.65
CA GLN A 9 0.69 13.92 -3.40
C GLN A 9 0.04 14.50 -4.66
N LYS A 10 0.83 15.11 -5.54
CA LYS A 10 0.34 15.65 -6.82
C LYS A 10 -0.01 14.54 -7.82
N LEU A 11 0.75 13.44 -7.83
CA LEU A 11 0.49 12.26 -8.66
C LEU A 11 -0.72 11.46 -8.17
N LEU A 12 -0.94 11.39 -6.84
CA LEU A 12 -2.13 10.80 -6.22
C LEU A 12 -3.44 11.49 -6.63
N LEU A 13 -3.39 12.79 -6.98
CA LEU A 13 -4.56 13.56 -7.42
C LEU A 13 -4.88 13.40 -8.92
N GLN A 14 -4.06 12.68 -9.69
CA GLN A 14 -4.29 12.40 -11.11
C GLN A 14 -4.71 10.93 -11.30
N GLU A 15 -6.00 10.64 -11.19
CA GLU A 15 -6.58 9.28 -11.27
C GLU A 15 -6.65 8.69 -12.70
N GLY A 16 -6.01 9.30 -13.70
CA GLY A 16 -6.39 9.14 -15.10
C GLY A 16 -5.90 7.87 -15.83
N GLU A 17 -4.76 7.29 -15.49
CA GLU A 17 -4.20 6.21 -16.32
C GLU A 17 -3.16 5.39 -15.53
N ARG A 18 -3.63 4.43 -14.73
CA ARG A 18 -2.76 3.51 -13.98
C ARG A 18 -3.00 2.11 -14.48
N GLU A 19 -2.34 1.78 -15.59
CA GLU A 19 -2.35 0.44 -16.15
C GLU A 19 -1.91 -0.59 -15.11
N ASN A 20 -2.48 -1.78 -15.23
CA ASN A 20 -2.32 -2.90 -14.31
C ASN A 20 -0.83 -3.20 -13.99
N VAL A 21 -0.38 -2.90 -12.77
CA VAL A 21 1.01 -3.09 -12.26
C VAL A 21 1.30 -4.53 -11.81
N ILE A 22 0.34 -5.44 -11.96
CA ILE A 22 0.47 -6.81 -11.45
C ILE A 22 1.58 -7.57 -12.18
N GLY A 23 2.59 -8.01 -11.43
CA GLY A 23 3.75 -8.72 -11.95
C GLY A 23 4.95 -7.82 -12.28
N SER A 24 4.79 -6.49 -12.11
CA SER A 24 5.84 -5.49 -12.33
C SER A 24 5.87 -4.45 -11.19
N GLN A 25 5.55 -4.87 -9.97
CA GLN A 25 5.44 -3.96 -8.83
C GLN A 25 6.76 -3.26 -8.50
N ARG A 26 7.87 -3.98 -8.60
CA ARG A 26 9.20 -3.42 -8.32
C ARG A 26 9.55 -2.35 -9.35
N GLU A 27 9.36 -2.66 -10.63
CA GLU A 27 9.59 -1.76 -11.75
C GLU A 27 8.70 -0.52 -11.66
N TYR A 28 7.45 -0.69 -11.23
CA TYR A 28 6.54 0.43 -10.99
C TYR A 28 7.02 1.34 -9.85
N ILE A 29 7.47 0.77 -8.72
CA ILE A 29 8.03 1.55 -7.61
C ILE A 29 9.27 2.32 -8.09
N GLU A 30 10.18 1.66 -8.78
CA GLU A 30 11.42 2.28 -9.28
C GLU A 30 11.11 3.42 -10.28
N TRP A 31 10.19 3.18 -11.23
CA TRP A 31 9.71 4.21 -12.15
C TRP A 31 9.07 5.39 -11.41
N LEU A 32 8.13 5.13 -10.49
CA LEU A 32 7.40 6.16 -9.75
C LEU A 32 8.36 7.08 -8.97
N ILE A 33 9.39 6.50 -8.32
CA ILE A 33 10.41 7.28 -7.61
C ILE A 33 11.27 8.08 -8.59
N SER A 34 11.57 7.54 -9.77
CA SER A 34 12.30 8.28 -10.80
C SER A 34 11.54 9.52 -11.29
N GLU A 35 10.21 9.43 -11.43
CA GLU A 35 9.36 10.59 -11.76
C GLU A 35 9.31 11.64 -10.63
N CYS A 36 9.56 11.21 -9.40
CA CYS A 36 9.55 12.06 -8.21
C CYS A 36 10.93 12.66 -7.86
N THR A 37 11.98 12.36 -8.64
CA THR A 37 13.36 12.76 -8.35
C THR A 37 14.02 13.53 -9.49
N THR A 38 15.04 14.31 -9.16
CA THR A 38 15.88 15.00 -10.14
C THR A 38 17.07 14.11 -10.52
N GLN A 39 17.67 14.33 -11.70
CA GLN A 39 18.72 13.49 -12.30
C GLN A 39 19.93 13.15 -11.38
N ASP A 40 20.21 13.96 -10.36
CA ASP A 40 21.32 13.74 -9.41
C ASP A 40 20.99 12.79 -8.24
N ILE A 41 19.74 12.39 -8.03
CA ILE A 41 19.33 11.54 -6.91
C ILE A 41 19.12 10.11 -7.40
N GLN A 42 19.84 9.15 -6.82
CA GLN A 42 19.65 7.74 -7.14
C GLN A 42 18.57 7.14 -6.23
N ILE A 43 17.80 6.17 -6.73
CA ILE A 43 16.75 5.48 -5.95
C ILE A 43 17.34 4.86 -4.67
N ARG A 44 18.55 4.29 -4.76
CA ARG A 44 19.28 3.71 -3.61
C ARG A 44 19.62 4.72 -2.50
N ASP A 45 19.59 6.01 -2.81
CA ASP A 45 19.82 7.07 -1.83
C ASP A 45 18.52 7.42 -1.06
N LEU A 46 17.38 6.90 -1.52
CA LEU A 46 16.04 7.13 -0.97
C LEU A 46 15.42 5.89 -0.35
N LEU A 47 15.62 4.71 -0.94
CA LEU A 47 15.10 3.44 -0.44
C LEU A 47 16.18 2.36 -0.48
N GLN A 48 16.20 1.51 0.55
CA GLN A 48 16.93 0.24 0.49
C GLN A 48 16.31 -0.68 -0.57
N ALA A 49 17.15 -1.49 -1.23
CA ALA A 49 16.68 -2.43 -2.25
C ALA A 49 15.70 -3.46 -1.65
N GLU A 50 15.98 -3.90 -0.43
CA GLU A 50 15.18 -4.84 0.35
C GLU A 50 13.82 -4.24 0.75
N ALA A 51 13.79 -2.93 1.01
CA ALA A 51 12.55 -2.21 1.30
C ALA A 51 11.64 -2.13 0.05
N ILE A 52 12.24 -1.93 -1.13
CA ILE A 52 11.52 -1.97 -2.41
C ILE A 52 10.95 -3.37 -2.65
N ASP A 53 11.74 -4.42 -2.45
CA ASP A 53 11.29 -5.82 -2.57
C ASP A 53 10.13 -6.13 -1.64
N LEU A 54 10.20 -5.65 -0.40
CA LEU A 54 9.15 -5.85 0.58
C LEU A 54 7.85 -5.17 0.18
N LEU A 55 7.90 -3.91 -0.27
CA LEU A 55 6.73 -3.18 -0.79
C LEU A 55 6.15 -3.88 -2.03
N ALA A 56 6.99 -4.26 -2.99
CA ALA A 56 6.58 -4.94 -4.21
C ALA A 56 5.91 -6.30 -3.95
N THR A 57 6.39 -7.02 -2.93
CA THR A 57 5.83 -8.33 -2.53
C THR A 57 4.50 -8.18 -1.81
N LYS A 58 4.31 -7.11 -1.03
CA LYS A 58 3.17 -6.97 -0.11
C LYS A 58 2.02 -6.15 -0.68
N LEU A 59 2.28 -5.29 -1.66
CA LEU A 59 1.29 -4.37 -2.22
C LEU A 59 0.87 -4.84 -3.61
N LEU A 60 -0.44 -4.81 -3.86
CA LEU A 60 -1.02 -5.40 -5.06
C LEU A 60 -1.44 -4.35 -6.08
N THR A 61 -1.82 -3.16 -5.63
CA THR A 61 -2.36 -2.11 -6.50
C THR A 61 -1.43 -0.90 -6.58
N PRO A 62 -1.46 -0.15 -7.70
CA PRO A 62 -0.73 1.11 -7.82
C PRO A 62 -1.05 2.10 -6.69
N LEU A 63 -2.32 2.19 -6.32
CA LEU A 63 -2.79 3.06 -5.24
C LEU A 63 -2.19 2.65 -3.89
N GLN A 64 -2.18 1.36 -3.58
CA GLN A 64 -1.55 0.85 -2.36
C GLN A 64 -0.06 1.20 -2.33
N ILE A 65 0.65 1.01 -3.45
CA ILE A 65 2.07 1.33 -3.56
C ILE A 65 2.33 2.81 -3.22
N GLU A 66 1.59 3.71 -3.85
CA GLU A 66 1.77 5.15 -3.63
C GLU A 66 1.43 5.61 -2.21
N GLN A 67 0.33 5.09 -1.67
CA GLN A 67 -0.08 5.40 -0.29
C GLN A 67 0.99 4.95 0.70
N HIS A 68 1.46 3.70 0.60
CA HIS A 68 2.45 3.16 1.53
C HIS A 68 3.82 3.80 1.34
N LEU A 69 4.21 4.16 0.12
CA LEU A 69 5.43 4.94 -0.13
C LEU A 69 5.34 6.30 0.56
N THR A 70 4.21 7.00 0.44
CA THR A 70 3.99 8.29 1.10
C THR A 70 4.15 8.16 2.61
N ILE A 71 3.46 7.20 3.23
CA ILE A 71 3.54 6.96 4.68
C ILE A 71 4.96 6.55 5.10
N ALA A 72 5.66 5.72 4.31
CA ALA A 72 7.03 5.32 4.60
C ALA A 72 8.01 6.50 4.55
N PHE A 73 7.89 7.40 3.59
CA PHE A 73 8.71 8.62 3.52
C PHE A 73 8.41 9.57 4.68
N GLU A 74 7.13 9.76 5.04
CA GLU A 74 6.74 10.54 6.20
C GLU A 74 7.31 9.95 7.50
N ALA A 75 7.19 8.64 7.69
CA ALA A 75 7.75 7.94 8.84
C ALA A 75 9.28 8.08 8.90
N THR A 76 9.97 7.93 7.77
CA THR A 76 11.43 8.12 7.66
C THR A 76 11.83 9.53 8.10
N TYR A 77 11.11 10.55 7.63
CA TYR A 77 11.34 11.92 8.04
C TYR A 77 11.12 12.12 9.54
N LEU A 78 10.03 11.58 10.09
CA LEU A 78 9.70 11.69 11.52
C LEU A 78 10.70 10.97 12.42
N TYR A 79 11.26 9.85 11.96
CA TYR A 79 12.31 9.11 12.67
C TYR A 79 13.70 9.73 12.50
N GLY A 80 13.85 10.76 11.66
CA GLY A 80 15.14 11.40 11.41
C GLY A 80 16.10 10.56 10.58
N GLU A 81 15.58 9.56 9.88
CA GLU A 81 16.36 8.68 9.01
C GLU A 81 16.59 9.32 7.65
N LYS A 82 17.68 8.95 7.00
CA LYS A 82 18.08 9.54 5.71
C LYS A 82 17.42 8.87 4.51
N LEU A 83 17.08 7.59 4.64
CA LEU A 83 16.49 6.75 3.60
C LEU A 83 15.45 5.80 4.20
N VAL A 84 14.49 5.38 3.38
CA VAL A 84 13.48 4.39 3.74
C VAL A 84 14.15 3.02 3.88
N THR A 85 14.21 2.52 5.12
CA THR A 85 14.77 1.21 5.44
C THR A 85 13.68 0.13 5.49
N THR A 86 14.11 -1.13 5.51
CA THR A 86 13.20 -2.27 5.64
C THR A 86 12.39 -2.20 6.93
N GLU A 87 13.00 -1.81 8.04
CA GLU A 87 12.35 -1.69 9.35
C GLU A 87 11.23 -0.63 9.34
N ILE A 88 11.44 0.48 8.62
CA ILE A 88 10.41 1.52 8.47
C ILE A 88 9.23 0.98 7.67
N VAL A 89 9.51 0.28 6.57
CA VAL A 89 8.46 -0.35 5.75
C VAL A 89 7.69 -1.39 6.54
N GLU A 90 8.36 -2.24 7.32
CA GLU A 90 7.71 -3.22 8.18
C GLU A 90 6.77 -2.56 9.20
N SER A 91 7.22 -1.49 9.86
CA SER A 91 6.42 -0.71 10.80
C SER A 91 5.17 -0.08 10.15
N VAL A 92 5.34 0.51 8.95
CA VAL A 92 4.25 1.12 8.19
C VAL A 92 3.22 0.05 7.78
N LEU A 93 3.71 -1.07 7.23
CA LEU A 93 2.85 -2.17 6.81
C LEU A 93 2.13 -2.81 8.00
N SER A 94 2.78 -3.01 9.14
CA SER A 94 2.15 -3.62 10.31
C SER A 94 1.05 -2.73 10.86
N LYS A 95 1.30 -1.42 10.99
CA LYS A 95 0.34 -0.47 11.53
C LYS A 95 -0.95 -0.41 10.70
N GLN A 96 -0.85 -0.37 9.37
CA GLN A 96 -2.04 -0.32 8.51
C GLN A 96 -2.81 -1.64 8.50
N ILE A 97 -2.16 -2.79 8.69
CA ILE A 97 -2.84 -4.09 8.88
C ILE A 97 -3.65 -4.06 10.17
N ASP A 98 -3.04 -3.62 11.27
CA ASP A 98 -3.68 -3.58 12.57
C ASP A 98 -4.87 -2.60 12.59
N ASP A 99 -4.82 -1.54 11.78
CA ASP A 99 -5.86 -0.51 11.68
C ASP A 99 -6.96 -0.80 10.63
N LEU A 100 -6.80 -1.83 9.77
CA LEU A 100 -7.77 -2.15 8.70
C LEU A 100 -9.13 -2.59 9.26
N GLU A 101 -9.14 -3.58 10.15
CA GLU A 101 -10.37 -4.07 10.80
C GLU A 101 -11.05 -2.97 11.64
N PRO A 102 -10.34 -2.21 12.50
CA PRO A 102 -10.91 -1.07 13.21
C PRO A 102 -11.48 0.01 12.30
N THR A 103 -10.79 0.35 11.20
CA THR A 103 -11.24 1.37 10.25
C THR A 103 -12.54 0.96 9.58
N LEU A 104 -12.58 -0.24 9.00
CA LEU A 104 -13.79 -0.78 8.36
C LEU A 104 -14.95 -0.89 9.36
N THR A 105 -14.69 -1.35 10.58
CA THR A 105 -15.71 -1.45 11.64
C THR A 105 -16.31 -0.09 11.97
N ARG A 106 -15.50 0.97 12.07
CA ARG A 106 -15.97 2.34 12.31
C ARG A 106 -16.83 2.87 11.17
N HIS A 107 -16.62 2.40 9.93
CA HIS A 107 -17.45 2.71 8.77
C HIS A 107 -18.67 1.79 8.62
N GLY A 108 -18.95 0.93 9.61
CA GLY A 108 -20.10 0.01 9.60
C GLY A 108 -19.84 -1.33 8.91
N TYR A 109 -18.63 -1.55 8.41
CA TYR A 109 -18.19 -2.79 7.78
C TYR A 109 -17.57 -3.72 8.83
N ASN A 110 -18.43 -4.49 9.51
CA ASN A 110 -17.98 -5.53 10.43
C ASN A 110 -17.82 -6.87 9.69
N VAL A 111 -17.17 -7.85 10.33
CA VAL A 111 -16.92 -9.18 9.74
C VAL A 111 -18.18 -9.83 9.17
N LYS A 112 -19.34 -9.66 9.83
CA LYS A 112 -20.60 -10.27 9.39
C LYS A 112 -21.17 -9.55 8.17
N SER A 113 -21.20 -8.22 8.17
CA SER A 113 -21.70 -7.45 7.02
C SER A 113 -20.83 -7.64 5.79
N LEU A 114 -19.50 -7.69 5.95
CA LEU A 114 -18.57 -7.99 4.86
C LEU A 114 -18.77 -9.41 4.31
N ALA A 115 -18.94 -10.40 5.18
CA ALA A 115 -19.21 -11.78 4.79
C ALA A 115 -20.49 -11.89 3.95
N GLU A 116 -21.56 -11.21 4.37
CA GLU A 116 -22.84 -11.20 3.65
C GLU A 116 -22.78 -10.41 2.33
N GLN A 117 -22.07 -9.28 2.30
CA GLN A 117 -22.00 -8.39 1.13
C GLN A 117 -21.12 -8.95 0.01
N PHE A 118 -20.04 -9.68 0.35
CA PHE A 118 -19.05 -10.19 -0.61
C PHE A 118 -19.11 -11.70 -0.81
N ASP A 119 -20.21 -12.35 -0.40
CA ASP A 119 -20.43 -13.80 -0.47
C ASP A 119 -19.21 -14.60 0.03
N ALA A 120 -18.74 -14.23 1.23
CA ALA A 120 -17.56 -14.79 1.86
C ALA A 120 -17.89 -15.35 3.24
N LYS A 121 -17.11 -16.33 3.72
CA LYS A 121 -17.28 -16.81 5.09
C LYS A 121 -16.70 -15.79 6.08
N PRO A 122 -17.30 -15.63 7.28
CA PRO A 122 -16.71 -14.80 8.34
C PRO A 122 -15.26 -15.19 8.70
N ALA A 123 -14.92 -16.47 8.55
CA ALA A 123 -13.55 -16.96 8.71
C ALA A 123 -12.61 -16.45 7.61
N GLU A 124 -13.07 -16.34 6.37
CA GLU A 124 -12.29 -15.79 5.26
C GLU A 124 -12.03 -14.30 5.45
N ILE A 125 -13.02 -13.52 5.90
CA ILE A 125 -12.86 -12.09 6.20
C ILE A 125 -11.85 -11.88 7.35
N LYS A 126 -11.91 -12.71 8.41
CA LYS A 126 -10.90 -12.68 9.49
C LYS A 126 -9.51 -13.05 8.98
N SER A 127 -9.41 -14.05 8.10
CA SER A 127 -8.14 -14.43 7.47
C SER A 127 -7.62 -13.33 6.54
N LEU A 128 -8.49 -12.61 5.85
CA LEU A 128 -8.14 -11.45 5.01
C LEU A 128 -7.49 -10.36 5.85
N PHE A 129 -8.11 -9.97 6.96
CA PHE A 129 -7.54 -8.97 7.89
C PHE A 129 -6.19 -9.40 8.47
N ARG A 130 -5.98 -10.70 8.66
CA ARG A 130 -4.72 -11.26 9.16
C ARG A 130 -3.69 -11.56 8.07
N ARG A 131 -4.00 -11.28 6.79
CA ARG A 131 -3.21 -11.70 5.61
C ARG A 131 -2.89 -13.21 5.56
N GLN A 132 -3.78 -14.02 6.11
CA GLN A 132 -3.71 -15.49 6.13
C GLN A 132 -4.66 -16.14 5.11
N LEU A 133 -5.39 -15.32 4.35
CA LEU A 133 -6.21 -15.81 3.25
C LEU A 133 -5.33 -16.12 2.04
N ASP A 134 -5.76 -17.12 1.26
CA ASP A 134 -5.11 -17.47 0.00
C ASP A 134 -4.91 -16.21 -0.88
N PRO A 135 -3.74 -16.00 -1.51
CA PRO A 135 -3.44 -14.78 -2.26
C PRO A 135 -4.40 -14.49 -3.42
N VAL A 136 -4.89 -15.53 -4.10
CA VAL A 136 -5.85 -15.37 -5.21
C VAL A 136 -7.18 -14.93 -4.65
N ARG A 137 -7.67 -15.61 -3.62
CA ARG A 137 -8.95 -15.28 -2.98
C ARG A 137 -8.94 -13.93 -2.27
N ALA A 138 -7.83 -13.58 -1.63
CA ALA A 138 -7.66 -12.29 -0.98
C ALA A 138 -7.74 -11.14 -1.98
N LYS A 139 -7.12 -11.31 -3.15
CA LYS A 139 -7.17 -10.33 -4.23
C LYS A 139 -8.59 -10.14 -4.76
N GLU A 140 -9.31 -11.23 -5.04
CA GLU A 140 -10.72 -11.16 -5.49
C GLU A 140 -11.59 -10.36 -4.51
N LEU A 141 -11.52 -10.68 -3.21
CA LEU A 141 -12.29 -9.95 -2.21
C LEU A 141 -11.87 -8.48 -2.10
N HIS A 142 -10.57 -8.20 -2.22
CA HIS A 142 -10.06 -6.84 -2.16
C HIS A 142 -10.55 -5.98 -3.35
N GLU A 143 -10.53 -6.54 -4.57
CA GLU A 143 -11.05 -5.86 -5.77
C GLU A 143 -12.56 -5.60 -5.67
N GLN A 144 -13.32 -6.55 -5.13
CA GLN A 144 -14.75 -6.38 -4.87
C GLN A 144 -15.01 -5.28 -3.83
N MET A 145 -14.22 -5.24 -2.75
CA MET A 145 -14.32 -4.23 -1.71
C MET A 145 -13.96 -2.83 -2.21
N LEU A 146 -12.91 -2.70 -3.04
CA LEU A 146 -12.56 -1.45 -3.71
C LEU A 146 -13.67 -0.99 -4.66
N SER A 147 -14.21 -1.90 -5.46
CA SER A 147 -15.33 -1.61 -6.38
C SER A 147 -16.60 -1.19 -5.63
N ALA A 148 -16.78 -1.66 -4.40
CA ALA A 148 -17.86 -1.26 -3.51
C ALA A 148 -17.58 0.06 -2.74
N GLY A 149 -16.41 0.67 -2.94
CA GLY A 149 -16.05 1.97 -2.34
C GLY A 149 -15.70 1.90 -0.86
N LEU A 150 -15.20 0.76 -0.37
CA LEU A 150 -14.74 0.67 1.02
C LEU A 150 -13.50 1.55 1.24
N PRO A 151 -13.36 2.18 2.42
CA PRO A 151 -12.16 2.90 2.80
C PRO A 151 -11.08 1.89 3.22
N LEU A 152 -10.39 1.33 2.22
CA LEU A 152 -9.29 0.36 2.35
C LEU A 152 -7.92 1.03 2.34
#